data_AF-A0A9E4FP07-F1
#
_entry.id   AF-A0A9E4FP07-F1
#
_cell.length_a   1.000
_cell.length_b   1.000
_cell.length_c   1.000
_cell.angle_alpha   90.00
_cell.angle_beta   90.00
_cell.angle_gamma   90.00
#
_symmetry.space_group_name_H-M   'P 1'
#
loop_
_entity.id
_entity.type
_entity.pdbx_description
1 polymer ?
#
loop_
_entity_poly.entity_id
_entity_poly.type
_entity_poly.pdbx_seq_one_letter_code
_entity_poly.pdbx_strand_id
1 'polypeptide(L)'
;MLKLAESLLLRSAWTAERALQVNRSVISAMAAGRANQRFSLALRYWSLRKLFNFARVEVQLRLGRAKVWGSPYEWEIDTTNICQLKCPLCHTGLGTVHRDKGVMSFSMFQDVVQQIKDYCIWLSLYSWGEPFLNKDIAKYVACAHQANIATIMSSNLNKPLTPSMVEELVQSGLDVLIISLDGTTQDVYEVYRVGGHLDRVLDNVKLITEKRRELGSSTPYLEWQYIVMKQNEAQISEAKRMAADLGVDNIVFKRVDFPHGTGDESLARKWLPVGEGWKDRENPLEKPYHEDGDRCWRLWRSAVVNWDGGYAPCCYLTDASDDFGSVKSDSVKTIWNNNHYLSARRLFKKGPLPEQQVGCLTCSVYLGSKAATQRELADPRAAAAPTPSNGFHPQGMSTPDTVPEAARNDSDD
;
A
#
# COMPACT_ATOMS: atom_id res chain seq x y z
N MET A 1 -15.23 -2.86 -35.48
CA MET A 1 -14.28 -4.00 -35.48
C MET A 1 -13.23 -3.90 -34.37
N LEU A 2 -12.55 -2.77 -34.16
CA LEU A 2 -11.57 -2.59 -33.07
C LEU A 2 -12.10 -2.89 -31.65
N LYS A 3 -13.29 -2.37 -31.29
CA LYS A 3 -13.94 -2.66 -29.99
C LYS A 3 -14.31 -4.14 -29.79
N LEU A 4 -14.57 -4.87 -30.88
CA LEU A 4 -14.88 -6.29 -30.84
C LEU A 4 -13.62 -7.14 -30.66
N ALA A 5 -12.52 -6.76 -31.32
CA ALA A 5 -11.21 -7.37 -31.15
C ALA A 5 -10.63 -7.15 -29.74
N GLU A 6 -10.81 -5.95 -29.16
CA GLU A 6 -10.52 -5.68 -27.75
C GLU A 6 -11.33 -6.58 -26.81
N SER A 7 -12.65 -6.71 -27.03
CA SER A 7 -13.50 -7.54 -26.18
C SER A 7 -13.14 -9.03 -26.25
N LEU A 8 -12.68 -9.51 -27.41
CA LEU A 8 -12.28 -10.89 -27.63
C LEU A 8 -10.90 -11.18 -27.04
N LEU A 9 -9.94 -10.26 -27.17
CA LEU A 9 -8.63 -10.34 -26.52
C LEU A 9 -8.75 -10.31 -24.99
N LEU A 10 -9.59 -9.42 -24.45
CA LEU A 10 -9.89 -9.35 -23.02
C LEU A 10 -10.56 -10.63 -22.51
N ARG A 11 -11.51 -11.21 -23.26
CA ARG A 11 -12.15 -12.48 -22.91
C ARG A 11 -11.19 -13.67 -22.99
N SER A 12 -10.33 -13.73 -24.01
CA SER A 12 -9.35 -14.81 -24.16
C SER A 12 -8.23 -14.74 -23.11
N ALA A 13 -7.76 -13.53 -22.78
CA ALA A 13 -6.83 -13.30 -21.68
C ALA A 13 -7.46 -13.72 -20.35
N TRP A 14 -8.72 -13.33 -20.11
CA TRP A 14 -9.49 -13.71 -18.92
C TRP A 14 -9.66 -15.22 -18.74
N THR A 15 -9.92 -15.99 -19.81
CA THR A 15 -10.01 -17.46 -19.75
C THR A 15 -8.66 -18.16 -19.59
N ALA A 16 -7.60 -17.70 -20.28
CA ALA A 16 -6.26 -18.30 -20.18
C ALA A 16 -5.62 -17.99 -18.81
N GLU A 17 -5.92 -16.82 -18.24
CA GLU A 17 -5.45 -16.39 -16.92
C GLU A 17 -6.13 -17.16 -15.79
N ARG A 18 -7.44 -17.46 -15.91
CA ARG A 18 -8.20 -18.30 -14.95
C ARG A 18 -7.67 -19.73 -14.83
N ALA A 19 -7.22 -20.32 -15.94
CA ALA A 19 -6.72 -21.70 -15.98
C ALA A 19 -5.34 -21.86 -15.31
N LEU A 20 -4.68 -20.75 -15.00
CA LEU A 20 -3.30 -20.72 -14.60
C LEU A 20 -3.12 -20.35 -13.10
N GLN A 21 -4.15 -19.97 -12.34
CA GLN A 21 -3.99 -19.30 -11.03
C GLN A 21 -3.70 -20.20 -9.82
N VAL A 22 -2.62 -19.87 -9.11
CA VAL A 22 -2.38 -20.11 -7.67
C VAL A 22 -2.63 -18.74 -7.01
N ASN A 23 -3.35 -18.66 -5.88
CA ASN A 23 -3.97 -17.46 -5.28
C ASN A 23 -5.24 -16.92 -5.98
N ARG A 24 -6.42 -17.46 -5.62
CA ARG A 24 -7.77 -17.00 -6.06
C ARG A 24 -8.22 -15.65 -5.47
N SER A 25 -7.49 -15.08 -4.49
CA SER A 25 -7.95 -13.89 -3.76
C SER A 25 -7.82 -12.59 -4.55
N VAL A 26 -6.75 -12.42 -5.32
CA VAL A 26 -6.50 -11.18 -6.06
C VAL A 26 -7.52 -11.00 -7.20
N ILE A 27 -7.89 -12.05 -7.94
CA ILE A 27 -8.87 -11.94 -9.04
C ILE A 27 -10.32 -12.03 -8.54
N SER A 28 -10.63 -12.71 -7.43
CA SER A 28 -11.97 -12.56 -6.84
C SER A 28 -12.22 -11.09 -6.41
N ALA A 29 -11.15 -10.38 -6.02
CA ALA A 29 -11.16 -8.93 -5.85
C ALA A 29 -11.16 -8.14 -7.19
N MET A 30 -10.75 -8.76 -8.32
CA MET A 30 -10.90 -8.24 -9.68
C MET A 30 -12.31 -8.43 -10.27
N ALA A 31 -13.12 -9.36 -9.75
CA ALA A 31 -14.52 -9.54 -10.16
C ALA A 31 -15.44 -8.40 -9.66
N ALA A 32 -15.00 -7.63 -8.66
CA ALA A 32 -15.71 -6.48 -8.12
C ALA A 32 -15.16 -5.17 -8.70
N GLY A 33 -15.43 -4.86 -9.99
CA GLY A 33 -15.36 -3.54 -10.64
C GLY A 33 -14.00 -2.80 -10.74
N ARG A 34 -13.15 -2.88 -9.70
CA ARG A 34 -11.91 -2.12 -9.44
C ARG A 34 -10.78 -2.42 -10.42
N ALA A 35 -10.73 -3.64 -10.98
CA ALA A 35 -9.59 -4.10 -11.77
C ALA A 35 -9.70 -3.78 -13.25
N ASN A 36 -10.91 -3.59 -13.80
CA ASN A 36 -11.07 -3.38 -15.23
C ASN A 36 -10.44 -2.06 -15.71
N GLN A 37 -10.60 -0.98 -14.93
CA GLN A 37 -10.08 0.33 -15.31
C GLN A 37 -8.59 0.48 -15.01
N ARG A 38 -8.09 0.11 -13.82
CA ARG A 38 -6.65 0.15 -13.55
C ARG A 38 -5.88 -0.69 -14.56
N PHE A 39 -6.28 -1.94 -14.75
CA PHE A 39 -5.64 -2.81 -15.73
C PHE A 39 -5.67 -2.19 -17.14
N SER A 40 -6.80 -1.60 -17.56
CA SER A 40 -6.88 -0.90 -18.86
C SER A 40 -5.93 0.30 -18.97
N LEU A 41 -5.73 1.07 -17.89
CA LEU A 41 -4.77 2.16 -17.85
C LEU A 41 -3.34 1.63 -17.98
N ALA A 42 -3.04 0.46 -17.40
CA ALA A 42 -1.74 -0.18 -17.56
C ALA A 42 -1.51 -0.72 -18.98
N LEU A 43 -2.55 -1.13 -19.72
CA LEU A 43 -2.42 -1.74 -21.06
C LEU A 43 -1.59 -0.89 -22.03
N ARG A 44 -1.70 0.45 -21.96
CA ARG A 44 -0.90 1.35 -22.81
C ARG A 44 0.60 1.29 -22.56
N TYR A 45 1.02 0.78 -21.41
CA TYR A 45 2.42 0.66 -20.99
C TYR A 45 3.02 -0.73 -21.24
N TRP A 46 2.26 -1.68 -21.80
CA TRP A 46 2.77 -3.02 -22.07
C TRP A 46 3.72 -3.02 -23.26
N SER A 47 4.82 -3.74 -23.09
CA SER A 47 5.73 -4.12 -24.16
C SER A 47 5.87 -5.64 -24.18
N LEU A 48 6.39 -6.19 -25.28
CA LEU A 48 6.70 -7.63 -25.34
C LEU A 48 7.64 -8.08 -24.21
N ARG A 49 8.56 -7.21 -23.79
CA ARG A 49 9.48 -7.47 -22.65
C ARG A 49 8.70 -7.61 -21.34
N LYS A 50 7.79 -6.68 -21.05
CA LYS A 50 6.93 -6.72 -19.86
C LYS A 50 5.99 -7.92 -19.89
N LEU A 51 5.41 -8.22 -21.04
CA LEU A 51 4.54 -9.40 -21.21
C LEU A 51 5.27 -10.70 -20.92
N PHE A 52 6.46 -10.86 -21.50
CA PHE A 52 7.27 -12.04 -21.26
C PHE A 52 7.77 -12.13 -19.81
N ASN A 53 8.13 -11.00 -19.21
CA ASN A 53 8.50 -10.94 -17.80
C ASN A 53 7.34 -11.34 -16.88
N PHE A 54 6.15 -10.77 -17.08
CA PHE A 54 4.94 -11.09 -16.35
C PHE A 54 4.65 -12.61 -16.40
N ALA A 55 4.58 -13.18 -17.60
CA ALA A 55 4.33 -14.61 -17.78
C ALA A 55 5.41 -15.47 -17.09
N ARG A 56 6.68 -15.07 -17.19
CA ARG A 56 7.79 -15.76 -16.53
C ARG A 56 7.66 -15.72 -15.01
N VAL A 57 7.39 -14.55 -14.43
CA VAL A 57 7.23 -14.38 -12.98
C VAL A 57 6.06 -15.24 -12.48
N GLU A 58 4.92 -15.23 -13.17
CA GLU A 58 3.76 -16.03 -12.79
C GLU A 58 4.04 -17.53 -12.82
N VAL A 59 4.73 -18.03 -13.86
CA VAL A 59 5.16 -19.43 -13.91
C VAL A 59 6.14 -19.75 -12.77
N GLN A 60 7.11 -18.87 -12.49
CA GLN A 60 8.09 -19.10 -11.43
C GLN A 60 7.48 -19.04 -10.02
N LEU A 61 6.48 -18.19 -9.80
CA LEU A 61 5.66 -18.15 -8.60
C LEU A 61 4.90 -19.45 -8.42
N ARG A 62 4.25 -19.97 -9.46
CA ARG A 62 3.50 -21.25 -9.42
C ARG A 62 4.38 -22.46 -9.20
N LEU A 63 5.61 -22.43 -9.70
CA LEU A 63 6.61 -23.46 -9.44
C LEU A 63 7.33 -23.26 -8.10
N GLY A 64 7.10 -22.16 -7.38
CA GLY A 64 7.76 -21.84 -6.12
C GLY A 64 9.28 -21.77 -6.25
N ARG A 65 9.81 -21.21 -7.35
CA ARG A 65 11.26 -21.10 -7.54
C ARG A 65 11.82 -20.04 -6.59
N ALA A 66 12.85 -20.42 -5.82
CA ALA A 66 13.53 -19.49 -4.92
C ALA A 66 14.41 -18.50 -5.72
N LYS A 67 15.16 -18.99 -6.71
CA LYS A 67 15.85 -18.14 -7.67
C LYS A 67 14.93 -17.81 -8.83
N VAL A 68 14.62 -16.53 -9.00
CA VAL A 68 13.65 -16.00 -9.97
C VAL A 68 14.43 -15.33 -11.10
N TRP A 69 14.06 -15.63 -12.34
CA TRP A 69 14.72 -15.07 -13.54
C TRP A 69 13.91 -13.93 -14.15
N GLY A 70 12.64 -13.79 -13.77
CA GLY A 70 11.89 -12.57 -13.97
C GLY A 70 12.28 -11.51 -12.95
N SER A 71 11.98 -10.26 -13.29
CA SER A 71 12.06 -9.10 -12.40
C SER A 71 10.67 -8.78 -11.84
N PRO A 72 10.56 -8.11 -10.68
CA PRO A 72 9.26 -7.64 -10.20
C PRO A 72 8.61 -6.74 -11.24
N TYR A 73 7.30 -6.89 -11.41
CA TYR A 73 6.52 -6.08 -12.34
C TYR A 73 5.60 -5.09 -11.61
N GLU A 74 5.50 -5.20 -10.28
CA GLU A 74 4.90 -4.20 -9.40
C GLU A 74 5.99 -3.62 -8.50
N TRP A 75 6.00 -2.30 -8.34
CA TRP A 75 6.98 -1.62 -7.51
C TRP A 75 6.29 -0.60 -6.62
N GLU A 76 6.84 -0.42 -5.45
CA GLU A 76 6.53 0.68 -4.55
C GLU A 76 7.83 1.45 -4.32
N ILE A 77 7.81 2.75 -4.53
CA ILE A 77 8.93 3.62 -4.20
C ILE A 77 8.38 4.70 -3.28
N ASP A 78 8.80 4.66 -2.02
CA ASP A 78 8.39 5.64 -1.03
C ASP A 78 9.15 6.94 -1.29
N THR A 79 8.47 7.91 -1.89
CA THR A 79 9.12 9.18 -2.26
C THR A 79 9.41 10.03 -1.02
N THR A 80 8.69 9.81 0.07
CA THR A 80 8.94 10.35 1.41
C THR A 80 8.15 9.56 2.44
N ASN A 81 8.72 9.31 3.62
CA ASN A 81 7.99 8.75 4.76
C ASN A 81 7.39 9.82 5.68
N ILE A 82 7.47 11.10 5.31
CA ILE A 82 6.96 12.21 6.10
C ILE A 82 5.45 12.28 5.89
N CYS A 83 4.69 12.35 6.98
CA CYS A 83 3.25 12.62 6.96
C CYS A 83 2.90 13.66 8.03
N GLN A 84 1.95 14.53 7.70
CA GLN A 84 1.42 15.57 8.58
C GLN A 84 0.28 15.07 9.49
N LEU A 85 -0.30 13.90 9.19
CA LEU A 85 -1.39 13.30 9.97
C LEU A 85 -0.87 12.25 10.97
N LYS A 86 -1.64 12.00 12.03
CA LYS A 86 -1.31 11.03 13.09
C LYS A 86 -2.34 9.90 13.17
N CYS A 87 -2.56 9.21 12.05
CA CYS A 87 -3.65 8.23 11.95
C CYS A 87 -3.44 7.04 12.92
N PRO A 88 -4.41 6.68 13.77
CA PRO A 88 -4.22 5.71 14.87
C PRO A 88 -3.90 4.27 14.47
N LEU A 89 -4.09 3.87 13.21
CA LEU A 89 -3.75 2.52 12.71
C LEU A 89 -2.67 2.54 11.62
N CYS A 90 -2.01 3.68 11.41
CA CYS A 90 -0.94 3.84 10.44
C CYS A 90 0.42 3.78 11.15
N HIS A 91 1.41 3.07 10.58
CA HIS A 91 2.75 2.99 11.17
C HIS A 91 3.40 4.37 11.38
N THR A 92 3.24 5.30 10.42
CA THR A 92 3.73 6.68 10.58
C THR A 92 2.99 7.44 11.67
N GLY A 93 1.67 7.23 11.79
CA GLY A 93 0.86 7.89 12.82
C GLY A 93 1.14 7.37 14.24
N LEU A 94 1.46 6.08 14.35
CA LEU A 94 1.86 5.41 15.58
C LEU A 94 3.34 5.64 15.94
N GLY A 95 4.15 6.15 15.02
CA GLY A 95 5.59 6.33 15.24
C GLY A 95 6.38 5.03 15.27
N THR A 96 5.87 3.96 14.65
CA THR A 96 6.49 2.62 14.60
C THR A 96 7.29 2.40 13.31
N VAL A 97 7.59 3.46 12.56
CA VAL A 97 8.51 3.38 11.43
C VAL A 97 9.90 3.69 11.98
N HIS A 98 10.72 2.66 12.19
CA HIS A 98 12.07 2.82 12.73
C HIS A 98 13.06 3.15 11.61
N ARG A 99 12.85 4.30 10.96
CA ARG A 99 13.67 4.87 9.90
C ARG A 99 13.65 6.39 10.04
N ASP A 100 14.76 7.05 9.73
CA ASP A 100 14.81 8.52 9.72
C ASP A 100 13.75 9.11 8.79
N LYS A 101 13.35 10.36 9.04
CA LYS A 101 12.41 11.08 8.18
C LYS A 101 13.13 11.75 7.03
N GLY A 102 12.65 11.55 5.81
CA GLY A 102 13.27 12.17 4.65
C GLY A 102 12.46 12.08 3.36
N VAL A 103 13.06 12.63 2.32
CA VAL A 103 12.55 12.64 0.94
C VAL A 103 13.62 12.00 0.08
N MET A 104 13.21 11.09 -0.80
CA MET A 104 14.13 10.47 -1.77
C MET A 104 14.77 11.56 -2.63
N SER A 105 16.01 11.36 -3.08
CA SER A 105 16.60 12.24 -4.09
C SER A 105 16.10 11.86 -5.48
N PHE A 106 15.88 12.86 -6.35
CA PHE A 106 15.38 12.58 -7.69
C PHE A 106 16.36 11.76 -8.53
N SER A 107 17.67 11.95 -8.32
CA SER A 107 18.70 11.14 -8.98
C SER A 107 18.61 9.66 -8.60
N MET A 108 18.43 9.35 -7.31
CA MET A 108 18.26 7.96 -6.86
C MET A 108 16.99 7.35 -7.47
N PHE A 109 15.90 8.11 -7.52
CA PHE A 109 14.68 7.67 -8.17
C PHE A 109 14.89 7.35 -9.65
N GLN A 110 15.57 8.23 -10.39
CA GLN A 110 15.91 8.02 -11.80
C GLN A 110 16.75 6.76 -12.00
N ASP A 111 17.76 6.54 -11.14
CA ASP A 111 18.62 5.35 -11.19
C ASP A 111 17.84 4.06 -10.96
N VAL A 112 16.86 4.07 -10.04
CA VAL A 112 15.97 2.92 -9.80
C VAL A 112 15.04 2.71 -11.00
N VAL A 113 14.37 3.76 -11.49
CA VAL A 113 13.46 3.70 -12.64
C VAL A 113 14.18 3.14 -13.88
N GLN A 114 15.41 3.60 -14.13
CA GLN A 114 16.22 3.13 -15.24
C GLN A 114 16.52 1.62 -15.17
N GLN A 115 16.67 1.05 -13.96
CA GLN A 115 16.89 -0.38 -13.76
C GLN A 115 15.62 -1.24 -13.94
N ILE A 116 14.43 -0.66 -13.72
CA ILE A 116 13.17 -1.43 -13.69
C ILE A 116 12.26 -1.22 -14.91
N LYS A 117 12.48 -0.17 -15.72
CA LYS A 117 11.56 0.28 -16.79
C LYS A 117 11.13 -0.79 -17.80
N ASP A 118 12.01 -1.74 -18.11
CA ASP A 118 11.72 -2.80 -19.08
C ASP A 118 10.77 -3.89 -18.54
N TYR A 119 10.53 -3.91 -17.23
CA TYR A 119 9.83 -4.99 -16.53
C TYR A 119 8.67 -4.47 -15.65
N CYS A 120 8.80 -3.27 -15.11
CA CYS A 120 7.81 -2.64 -14.25
C CYS A 120 6.57 -2.24 -15.05
N ILE A 121 5.41 -2.73 -14.62
CA ILE A 121 4.10 -2.34 -15.15
C ILE A 121 3.51 -1.26 -14.26
N TRP A 122 3.48 -1.49 -12.95
CA TRP A 122 2.91 -0.58 -11.95
C TRP A 122 3.96 -0.07 -10.98
N LEU A 123 3.99 1.25 -10.81
CA LEU A 123 4.79 1.91 -9.80
C LEU A 123 3.90 2.74 -8.87
N SER A 124 3.82 2.32 -7.61
CA SER A 124 3.21 3.10 -6.54
C SER A 124 4.25 4.08 -5.97
N LEU A 125 3.92 5.37 -5.94
CA LEU A 125 4.80 6.46 -5.49
C LEU A 125 4.51 6.89 -4.04
N TYR A 126 4.07 5.94 -3.24
CA TYR A 126 3.68 6.12 -1.84
C TYR A 126 3.96 4.83 -1.07
N SER A 127 4.35 4.97 0.19
CA SER A 127 4.25 3.91 1.19
C SER A 127 3.53 4.44 2.43
N TRP A 128 4.28 4.89 3.44
CA TRP A 128 3.74 5.33 4.73
C TRP A 128 3.78 6.86 4.93
N GLY A 129 4.29 7.63 3.97
CA GLY A 129 4.25 9.09 4.01
C GLY A 129 3.11 9.73 3.21
N GLU A 130 3.18 11.05 3.04
CA GLU A 130 2.29 11.86 2.21
C GLU A 130 3.06 12.37 0.97
N PRO A 131 2.78 11.84 -0.23
CA PRO A 131 3.52 12.17 -1.45
C PRO A 131 3.58 13.66 -1.78
N PHE A 132 2.54 14.44 -1.48
CA PHE A 132 2.57 15.88 -1.75
C PHE A 132 3.53 16.67 -0.83
N LEU A 133 4.07 16.06 0.22
CA LEU A 133 5.16 16.67 1.01
C LEU A 133 6.52 16.55 0.31
N ASN A 134 6.65 15.68 -0.71
CA ASN A 134 7.71 15.79 -1.69
C ASN A 134 7.37 16.90 -2.70
N LYS A 135 8.09 18.03 -2.62
CA LYS A 135 7.87 19.21 -3.47
C LYS A 135 8.00 18.93 -4.97
N ASP A 136 8.75 17.88 -5.33
CA ASP A 136 9.04 17.51 -6.70
C ASP A 136 8.19 16.34 -7.21
N ILE A 137 7.15 15.90 -6.48
CA ILE A 137 6.41 14.66 -6.79
C ILE A 137 5.92 14.57 -8.25
N ALA A 138 5.51 15.67 -8.87
CA ALA A 138 5.13 15.69 -10.29
C ALA A 138 6.31 15.31 -11.22
N LYS A 139 7.55 15.68 -10.88
CA LYS A 139 8.76 15.26 -11.63
C LYS A 139 9.01 13.76 -11.52
N TYR A 140 8.73 13.16 -10.36
CA TYR A 140 8.87 11.72 -10.14
C TYR A 140 7.86 10.96 -11.00
N VAL A 141 6.60 11.41 -11.00
CA VAL A 141 5.56 10.86 -11.88
C VAL A 141 5.96 10.98 -13.34
N ALA A 142 6.37 12.17 -13.78
CA ALA A 142 6.77 12.41 -15.18
C ALA A 142 7.94 11.51 -15.61
N CYS A 143 8.93 11.31 -14.75
CA CYS A 143 10.05 10.41 -15.02
C CYS A 143 9.60 8.95 -15.22
N ALA A 144 8.71 8.44 -14.37
CA ALA A 144 8.16 7.10 -14.53
C ALA A 144 7.26 6.97 -15.77
N HIS A 145 6.45 7.99 -16.05
CA HIS A 145 5.60 8.05 -17.25
C HIS A 145 6.45 8.00 -18.54
N GLN A 146 7.52 8.80 -18.62
CA GLN A 146 8.47 8.80 -19.73
C GLN A 146 9.23 7.47 -19.87
N ALA A 147 9.44 6.76 -18.77
CA ALA A 147 9.97 5.40 -18.77
C ALA A 147 8.94 4.33 -19.18
N ASN A 148 7.76 4.75 -19.64
CA ASN A 148 6.64 3.90 -20.03
C ASN A 148 6.15 3.04 -18.87
N ILE A 149 6.02 3.58 -17.65
CA ILE A 149 5.53 2.86 -16.45
C ILE A 149 4.21 3.50 -15.98
N ALA A 150 3.21 2.68 -15.64
CA ALA A 150 1.95 3.17 -15.08
C ALA A 150 2.14 3.56 -13.60
N THR A 151 1.61 4.71 -13.19
CA THR A 151 1.85 5.29 -11.87
C THR A 151 0.61 5.37 -11.01
N ILE A 152 0.74 5.04 -9.73
CA ILE A 152 -0.31 5.19 -8.73
C ILE A 152 0.24 6.04 -7.58
N MET A 153 -0.52 7.05 -7.18
CA MET A 153 -0.25 7.84 -5.99
C MET A 153 -1.41 7.71 -5.01
N SER A 154 -1.16 7.63 -3.71
CA SER A 154 -2.17 7.69 -2.66
C SER A 154 -1.87 8.85 -1.74
N SER A 155 -2.85 9.72 -1.52
CA SER A 155 -2.67 10.94 -0.73
C SER A 155 -3.86 11.17 0.19
N ASN A 156 -3.57 11.70 1.37
CA ASN A 156 -4.56 12.25 2.30
C ASN A 156 -5.04 13.65 1.89
N LEU A 157 -4.42 14.31 0.91
CA LEU A 157 -4.75 15.64 0.39
C LEU A 157 -4.88 16.75 1.44
N ASN A 158 -4.22 16.64 2.60
CA ASN A 158 -4.26 17.68 3.64
C ASN A 158 -3.19 18.76 3.47
N LYS A 159 -2.32 18.65 2.47
CA LYS A 159 -1.46 19.75 2.04
C LYS A 159 -2.28 20.65 1.09
N PRO A 160 -2.38 21.97 1.33
CA PRO A 160 -2.97 22.88 0.36
C PRO A 160 -2.26 22.76 -1.00
N LEU A 161 -3.05 22.57 -2.05
CA LEU A 161 -2.58 22.53 -3.43
C LEU A 161 -2.89 23.85 -4.11
N THR A 162 -1.96 24.32 -4.94
CA THR A 162 -2.19 25.49 -5.80
C THR A 162 -2.65 25.03 -7.19
N PRO A 163 -3.30 25.88 -7.99
CA PRO A 163 -3.65 25.54 -9.37
C PRO A 163 -2.45 25.07 -10.20
N SER A 164 -1.27 25.68 -10.02
CA SER A 164 -0.02 25.27 -10.69
C SER A 164 0.40 23.85 -10.30
N MET A 165 0.37 23.52 -9.00
CA MET A 165 0.73 22.18 -8.54
C MET A 165 -0.18 21.11 -9.14
N VAL A 166 -1.48 21.40 -9.22
CA VAL A 166 -2.46 20.48 -9.79
C VAL A 166 -2.28 20.35 -11.30
N GLU A 167 -2.03 21.45 -12.00
CA GLU A 167 -1.72 21.44 -13.43
C GLU A 167 -0.47 20.59 -13.73
N GLU A 168 0.62 20.80 -13.00
CA GLU A 168 1.84 20.00 -13.11
C GLU A 168 1.58 18.52 -12.84
N LEU A 169 0.76 18.20 -11.84
CA LEU A 169 0.38 16.82 -11.54
C LEU A 169 -0.41 16.17 -12.68
N VAL A 170 -1.41 16.87 -13.23
CA VAL A 170 -2.22 16.35 -14.35
C VAL A 170 -1.33 16.15 -15.59
N GLN A 171 -0.48 17.12 -15.91
CA GLN A 171 0.43 17.07 -17.06
C GLN A 171 1.58 16.07 -16.89
N SER A 172 1.95 15.71 -15.65
CA SER A 172 3.00 14.72 -15.39
C SER A 172 2.67 13.32 -15.91
N GLY A 173 1.41 13.06 -16.25
CA GLY A 173 0.95 11.76 -16.74
C GLY A 173 0.64 10.76 -15.63
N LEU A 174 0.29 11.24 -14.42
CA LEU A 174 -0.19 10.39 -13.32
C LEU A 174 -1.41 9.59 -13.77
N ASP A 175 -1.38 8.26 -13.64
CA ASP A 175 -2.51 7.43 -14.07
C ASP A 175 -3.63 7.37 -13.04
N VAL A 176 -3.28 7.18 -11.77
CA VAL A 176 -4.26 6.99 -10.70
C VAL A 176 -3.87 7.82 -9.48
N LEU A 177 -4.82 8.60 -8.98
CA LEU A 177 -4.73 9.25 -7.68
C LEU A 177 -5.78 8.64 -6.73
N ILE A 178 -5.29 7.96 -5.71
CA ILE A 178 -6.08 7.48 -4.60
C ILE A 178 -6.24 8.62 -3.59
N ILE A 179 -7.49 8.93 -3.25
CA ILE A 179 -7.87 9.90 -2.24
C ILE A 179 -8.20 9.12 -0.96
N SER A 180 -7.37 9.31 0.06
CA SER A 180 -7.50 8.68 1.37
C SER A 180 -8.35 9.55 2.30
N LEU A 181 -9.66 9.32 2.32
CA LEU A 181 -10.65 10.16 3.02
C LEU A 181 -11.67 9.28 3.75
N ASP A 182 -11.78 9.41 5.08
CA ASP A 182 -12.51 8.43 5.93
C ASP A 182 -13.64 9.06 6.75
N GLY A 183 -14.36 10.02 6.17
CA GLY A 183 -15.53 10.66 6.78
C GLY A 183 -16.13 11.71 5.85
N THR A 184 -17.41 12.04 6.07
CA THR A 184 -18.14 13.10 5.32
C THR A 184 -18.38 14.36 6.15
N THR A 185 -18.08 14.31 7.45
CA THR A 185 -18.13 15.45 8.37
C THR A 185 -16.82 15.54 9.13
N GLN A 186 -16.43 16.76 9.55
CA GLN A 186 -15.13 17.01 10.19
C GLN A 186 -14.97 16.19 11.48
N ASP A 187 -16.01 16.15 12.31
CA ASP A 187 -16.04 15.45 13.60
C ASP A 187 -15.82 13.94 13.45
N VAL A 188 -16.33 13.31 12.39
CA VAL A 188 -16.10 11.88 12.13
C VAL A 188 -14.75 11.65 11.47
N TYR A 189 -14.39 12.50 10.51
CA TYR A 189 -13.16 12.40 9.74
C TYR A 189 -11.90 12.49 10.63
N GLU A 190 -11.87 13.46 11.56
CA GLU A 190 -10.69 13.73 12.38
C GLU A 190 -10.40 12.66 13.44
N VAL A 191 -11.39 11.82 13.79
CA VAL A 191 -11.21 10.71 14.74
C VAL A 191 -10.13 9.75 14.24
N TYR A 192 -10.15 9.43 12.94
CA TYR A 192 -9.13 8.58 12.33
C TYR A 192 -8.02 9.40 11.68
N ARG A 193 -8.35 10.48 10.97
CA ARG A 193 -7.37 11.33 10.28
C ARG A 193 -6.92 12.47 11.17
N VAL A 194 -6.34 12.13 12.32
CA VAL A 194 -5.93 13.09 13.37
C VAL A 194 -5.02 14.18 12.80
N GLY A 195 -5.41 15.44 13.01
CA GLY A 195 -4.76 16.64 12.47
C GLY A 195 -5.20 17.01 11.04
N GLY A 196 -6.20 16.31 10.50
CA GLY A 196 -6.75 16.56 9.17
C GLY A 196 -7.90 17.56 9.18
N HIS A 197 -8.06 18.24 8.05
CA HIS A 197 -9.10 19.20 7.76
C HIS A 197 -9.88 18.75 6.52
N LEU A 198 -11.13 18.35 6.71
CA LEU A 198 -11.98 17.78 5.67
C LEU A 198 -12.23 18.79 4.54
N ASP A 199 -12.54 20.04 4.88
CA ASP A 199 -12.73 21.14 3.92
C ASP A 199 -11.56 21.25 2.93
N ARG A 200 -10.33 21.20 3.44
CA ARG A 200 -9.11 21.25 2.62
C ARG A 200 -8.99 20.06 1.66
N VAL A 201 -9.34 18.86 2.12
CA VAL A 201 -9.36 17.67 1.27
C VAL A 201 -10.37 17.86 0.14
N LEU A 202 -11.59 18.30 0.47
CA LEU A 202 -12.66 18.52 -0.50
C LEU A 202 -12.30 19.61 -1.53
N ASP A 203 -11.70 20.71 -1.08
CA ASP A 203 -11.26 21.80 -1.96
C ASP A 203 -10.14 21.34 -2.91
N ASN A 204 -9.19 20.55 -2.41
CA ASN A 204 -8.14 19.97 -3.25
C ASN A 204 -8.72 18.98 -4.28
N VAL A 205 -9.69 18.14 -3.90
CA VAL A 205 -10.36 17.23 -4.86
C VAL A 205 -11.09 18.01 -5.95
N LYS A 206 -11.85 19.05 -5.58
CA LYS A 206 -12.53 19.93 -6.55
C LYS A 206 -11.52 20.55 -7.50
N LEU A 207 -10.45 21.14 -6.98
CA LEU A 207 -9.39 21.75 -7.80
C LEU A 207 -8.78 20.74 -8.79
N ILE A 208 -8.54 19.50 -8.37
CA ILE A 208 -8.02 18.43 -9.23
C ILE A 208 -9.02 18.08 -10.33
N THR A 209 -10.30 17.91 -10.00
CA THR A 209 -11.33 17.56 -10.99
C THR A 209 -11.59 18.68 -12.01
N GLU A 210 -11.60 19.93 -11.55
CA GLU A 210 -11.76 21.11 -12.41
C GLU A 210 -10.57 21.24 -13.35
N LYS A 211 -9.34 21.19 -12.84
CA LYS A 211 -8.14 21.30 -13.67
C LYS A 211 -8.00 20.15 -14.65
N ARG A 212 -8.33 18.91 -14.24
CA ARG A 212 -8.38 17.74 -15.13
C ARG A 212 -9.32 17.98 -16.31
N ARG A 213 -10.51 18.54 -16.04
CA ARG A 213 -11.51 18.87 -17.07
C ARG A 213 -11.07 20.01 -17.98
N GLU A 214 -10.51 21.08 -17.41
CA GLU A 214 -9.98 22.23 -18.16
C GLU A 214 -8.89 21.82 -19.15
N LEU A 215 -8.00 20.90 -18.74
CA LEU A 215 -6.93 20.37 -19.58
C LEU A 215 -7.39 19.27 -20.55
N GLY A 216 -8.68 18.91 -20.54
CA GLY A 216 -9.22 17.83 -21.36
C GLY A 216 -8.61 16.45 -21.08
N SER A 217 -8.05 16.26 -19.88
CA SER A 217 -7.36 15.03 -19.50
C SER A 217 -8.34 13.98 -18.97
N SER A 218 -8.09 12.70 -19.32
CA SER A 218 -8.78 11.55 -18.71
C SER A 218 -8.06 11.02 -17.47
N THR A 219 -6.88 11.55 -17.15
CA THR A 219 -6.04 11.16 -16.03
C THR A 219 -5.62 12.38 -15.18
N PRO A 220 -5.35 12.21 -13.88
CA PRO A 220 -5.44 10.96 -13.13
C PRO A 220 -6.88 10.48 -12.97
N TYR A 221 -7.03 9.15 -12.97
CA TYR A 221 -8.24 8.50 -12.51
C TYR A 221 -8.30 8.65 -10.98
N LEU A 222 -9.36 9.29 -10.50
CA LEU A 222 -9.56 9.58 -9.09
C LEU A 222 -10.33 8.44 -8.42
N GLU A 223 -9.67 7.78 -7.47
CA GLU A 223 -10.28 6.74 -6.65
C GLU A 223 -10.32 7.17 -5.20
N TRP A 224 -11.51 7.42 -4.66
CA TRP A 224 -11.68 7.63 -3.23
C TRP A 224 -11.64 6.28 -2.51
N GLN A 225 -10.62 6.03 -1.70
CA GLN A 225 -10.59 4.91 -0.77
C GLN A 225 -11.07 5.34 0.63
N TYR A 226 -12.08 4.63 1.10
CA TYR A 226 -12.78 4.87 2.36
C TYR A 226 -12.66 3.65 3.26
N ILE A 227 -11.92 3.75 4.36
CA ILE A 227 -11.80 2.69 5.37
C ILE A 227 -13.06 2.72 6.23
N VAL A 228 -13.85 1.65 6.15
CA VAL A 228 -15.10 1.52 6.89
C VAL A 228 -14.81 1.11 8.32
N MET A 229 -15.07 2.03 9.24
CA MET A 229 -14.87 1.90 10.68
C MET A 229 -16.18 2.12 11.42
N LYS A 230 -16.24 1.73 12.70
CA LYS A 230 -17.39 1.98 13.58
C LYS A 230 -17.86 3.43 13.58
N GLN A 231 -16.91 4.36 13.51
CA GLN A 231 -17.14 5.80 13.59
C GLN A 231 -17.85 6.34 12.35
N ASN A 232 -17.65 5.72 11.19
CA ASN A 232 -17.98 6.31 9.91
C ASN A 232 -18.89 5.43 9.03
N GLU A 233 -19.17 4.19 9.43
CA GLU A 233 -20.01 3.26 8.65
C GLU A 233 -21.41 3.79 8.35
N ALA A 234 -21.97 4.65 9.23
CA ALA A 234 -23.25 5.32 9.00
C ALA A 234 -23.20 6.33 7.83
N GLN A 235 -22.02 6.81 7.46
CA GLN A 235 -21.81 7.81 6.40
C GLN A 235 -21.58 7.20 5.00
N ILE A 236 -21.60 5.88 4.84
CA ILE A 236 -21.33 5.21 3.55
C ILE A 236 -22.22 5.74 2.41
N SER A 237 -23.52 5.88 2.65
CA SER A 237 -24.46 6.37 1.65
C SER A 237 -24.22 7.83 1.28
N GLU A 238 -23.80 8.65 2.24
CA GLU A 238 -23.43 10.04 2.02
C GLU A 238 -22.11 10.15 1.25
N ALA A 239 -21.10 9.34 1.61
CA ALA A 239 -19.82 9.29 0.92
C ALA A 239 -19.99 8.95 -0.56
N LYS A 240 -20.92 8.05 -0.92
CA LYS A 240 -21.27 7.77 -2.32
C LYS A 240 -21.84 8.98 -3.05
N ARG A 241 -22.73 9.76 -2.42
CA ARG A 241 -23.28 10.99 -3.02
C ARG A 241 -22.19 12.04 -3.20
N MET A 242 -21.43 12.28 -2.13
CA MET A 242 -20.31 13.22 -2.14
C MET A 242 -19.26 12.87 -3.21
N ALA A 243 -18.96 11.59 -3.41
CA ALA A 243 -18.03 11.16 -4.47
C ALA A 243 -18.53 11.54 -5.87
N ALA A 244 -19.83 11.39 -6.13
CA ALA A 244 -20.44 11.78 -7.40
C ALA A 244 -20.43 13.31 -7.57
N ASP A 245 -20.79 14.06 -6.53
CA ASP A 245 -20.81 15.53 -6.56
C ASP A 245 -19.42 16.13 -6.78
N LEU A 246 -18.39 15.51 -6.19
CA LEU A 246 -17.00 15.91 -6.37
C LEU A 246 -16.42 15.53 -7.74
N GLY A 247 -17.10 14.70 -8.53
CA GLY A 247 -16.59 14.22 -9.82
C GLY A 247 -15.44 13.20 -9.71
N VAL A 248 -15.39 12.45 -8.60
CA VAL A 248 -14.46 11.32 -8.42
C VAL A 248 -14.95 10.14 -9.28
N ASP A 249 -14.02 9.42 -9.92
CA ASP A 249 -14.40 8.38 -10.89
C ASP A 249 -14.90 7.10 -10.21
N ASN A 250 -14.44 6.83 -8.99
CA ASN A 250 -14.88 5.68 -8.20
C ASN A 250 -14.65 5.86 -6.69
N ILE A 251 -15.53 5.25 -5.90
CA ILE A 251 -15.38 5.13 -4.45
C ILE A 251 -15.24 3.66 -4.06
N VAL A 252 -14.20 3.34 -3.30
CA VAL A 252 -13.87 2.00 -2.84
C VAL A 252 -13.90 1.97 -1.33
N PHE A 253 -14.82 1.17 -0.80
CA PHE A 253 -14.87 0.88 0.62
C PHE A 253 -13.88 -0.23 0.97
N LYS A 254 -12.97 0.07 1.91
CA LYS A 254 -11.92 -0.81 2.42
C LYS A 254 -12.30 -1.29 3.81
N ARG A 255 -11.96 -2.53 4.10
CA ARG A 255 -12.06 -3.07 5.46
C ARG A 255 -10.86 -2.58 6.28
N VAL A 256 -11.07 -2.31 7.58
CA VAL A 256 -9.98 -1.96 8.52
C VAL A 256 -8.92 -3.06 8.53
N ASP A 257 -7.66 -2.66 8.46
CA ASP A 257 -6.53 -3.54 8.73
C ASP A 257 -5.83 -3.05 9.99
N PHE A 258 -5.32 -3.97 10.78
CA PHE A 258 -4.59 -3.67 12.00
C PHE A 258 -3.09 -3.97 11.75
N PRO A 259 -2.19 -3.07 12.17
CA PRO A 259 -0.76 -3.34 12.12
C PRO A 259 -0.43 -4.72 12.71
N HIS A 260 0.47 -5.44 12.04
CA HIS A 260 0.81 -6.83 12.36
C HIS A 260 1.08 -7.06 13.85
N GLY A 261 0.40 -8.05 14.44
CA GLY A 261 0.69 -8.51 15.80
C GLY A 261 -0.08 -7.80 16.92
N THR A 262 -1.00 -6.88 16.60
CA THR A 262 -1.93 -6.38 17.62
C THR A 262 -2.99 -7.44 17.92
N GLY A 263 -2.69 -8.33 18.86
CA GLY A 263 -3.69 -9.14 19.57
C GLY A 263 -4.63 -8.31 20.47
N ASP A 264 -4.71 -7.01 20.23
CA ASP A 264 -5.42 -6.06 21.07
C ASP A 264 -6.90 -6.03 20.66
N GLU A 265 -7.68 -6.88 21.30
CA GLU A 265 -9.13 -6.90 21.12
C GLU A 265 -9.80 -5.57 21.46
N SER A 266 -9.22 -4.76 22.36
CA SER A 266 -9.78 -3.46 22.72
C SER A 266 -9.66 -2.48 21.55
N LEU A 267 -8.51 -2.48 20.87
CA LEU A 267 -8.28 -1.72 19.65
C LEU A 267 -9.21 -2.19 18.53
N ALA A 268 -9.38 -3.50 18.38
CA ALA A 268 -10.30 -4.08 17.41
C ALA A 268 -11.75 -3.63 17.66
N ARG A 269 -12.24 -3.76 18.90
CA ARG A 269 -13.59 -3.31 19.31
C ARG A 269 -13.81 -1.81 19.12
N LYS A 270 -12.74 -1.01 19.21
CA LYS A 270 -12.81 0.45 19.00
C LYS A 270 -13.05 0.81 17.53
N TRP A 271 -12.40 0.13 16.60
CA TRP A 271 -12.36 0.55 15.19
C TRP A 271 -13.27 -0.27 14.27
N LEU A 272 -13.57 -1.52 14.60
CA LEU A 272 -14.31 -2.39 13.70
C LEU A 272 -15.78 -1.99 13.56
N PRO A 273 -16.31 -1.99 12.33
CA PRO A 273 -17.71 -1.67 12.07
C PRO A 273 -18.66 -2.66 12.75
N VAL A 274 -19.84 -2.16 13.15
CA VAL A 274 -20.91 -2.94 13.78
C VAL A 274 -22.13 -3.12 12.87
N GLY A 275 -22.13 -2.57 11.66
CA GLY A 275 -23.18 -2.77 10.66
C GLY A 275 -23.09 -4.17 10.01
N GLU A 276 -24.24 -4.80 9.74
CA GLU A 276 -24.32 -6.18 9.22
C GLU A 276 -23.53 -6.41 7.93
N GLY A 277 -23.41 -5.41 7.05
CA GLY A 277 -22.69 -5.55 5.77
C GLY A 277 -21.15 -5.48 5.86
N TRP A 278 -20.59 -5.22 7.04
CA TRP A 278 -19.14 -5.05 7.24
C TRP A 278 -18.57 -5.93 8.37
N LYS A 279 -19.45 -6.65 9.07
CA LYS A 279 -19.15 -7.54 10.22
C LYS A 279 -18.53 -8.90 9.84
N ASP A 280 -18.43 -9.23 8.55
CA ASP A 280 -18.21 -10.61 8.06
C ASP A 280 -16.85 -11.29 8.32
N ARG A 281 -16.10 -10.94 9.37
CA ARG A 281 -14.84 -11.64 9.69
C ARG A 281 -15.01 -12.52 10.92
N GLU A 282 -14.76 -13.83 10.75
CA GLU A 282 -14.70 -14.81 11.85
C GLU A 282 -13.69 -14.37 12.91
N ASN A 283 -12.51 -13.92 12.47
CA ASN A 283 -11.53 -13.27 13.32
C ASN A 283 -11.33 -11.79 12.92
N PRO A 284 -11.76 -10.84 13.75
CA PRO A 284 -11.62 -9.41 13.48
C PRO A 284 -10.16 -8.92 13.33
N LEU A 285 -9.22 -9.64 13.92
CA LEU A 285 -7.78 -9.33 13.94
C LEU A 285 -7.03 -9.96 12.76
N GLU A 286 -7.68 -10.83 11.99
CA GLU A 286 -7.09 -11.35 10.77
C GLU A 286 -7.20 -10.35 9.62
N LYS A 287 -6.24 -10.49 8.71
CA LYS A 287 -6.18 -9.67 7.50
C LYS A 287 -7.51 -9.69 6.76
N PRO A 288 -7.94 -8.56 6.19
CA PRO A 288 -9.19 -8.50 5.42
C PRO A 288 -9.14 -9.25 4.08
N TYR A 289 -8.02 -9.91 3.77
CA TYR A 289 -7.78 -10.64 2.55
C TYR A 289 -7.11 -11.98 2.85
N HIS A 290 -7.62 -13.03 2.21
CA HIS A 290 -7.05 -14.37 2.32
C HIS A 290 -5.88 -14.52 1.34
N GLU A 291 -4.73 -14.90 1.84
CA GLU A 291 -3.68 -15.53 1.03
C GLU A 291 -4.04 -17.02 0.91
N ASP A 292 -3.64 -17.70 -0.18
CA ASP A 292 -3.93 -19.13 -0.41
C ASP A 292 -3.21 -20.08 0.57
N GLY A 293 -2.44 -19.52 1.51
CA GLY A 293 -1.69 -20.24 2.52
C GLY A 293 -0.50 -21.02 1.95
N ASP A 294 -0.25 -20.93 0.64
CA ASP A 294 0.83 -21.67 -0.01
C ASP A 294 2.06 -20.79 -0.20
N ARG A 295 1.89 -19.55 -0.68
CA ARG A 295 3.02 -18.63 -0.96
C ARG A 295 2.64 -17.16 -0.79
N CYS A 296 3.59 -16.35 -0.32
CA CYS A 296 3.49 -14.89 -0.42
C CYS A 296 3.80 -14.42 -1.85
N TRP A 297 2.80 -13.95 -2.59
CA TRP A 297 2.98 -13.48 -3.98
C TRP A 297 3.95 -12.29 -4.10
N ARG A 298 4.06 -11.46 -3.05
CA ARG A 298 4.93 -10.27 -3.04
C ARG A 298 6.39 -10.60 -3.30
N LEU A 299 6.86 -11.74 -2.78
CA LEU A 299 8.25 -12.19 -2.97
C LEU A 299 8.60 -12.52 -4.43
N TRP A 300 7.62 -12.61 -5.33
CA TRP A 300 7.82 -12.83 -6.77
C TRP A 300 7.35 -11.66 -7.63
N ARG A 301 6.29 -10.96 -7.26
CA ARG A 301 5.67 -9.92 -8.09
C ARG A 301 6.16 -8.51 -7.79
N SER A 302 6.49 -8.24 -6.53
CA SER A 302 6.66 -6.87 -6.04
C SER A 302 7.96 -6.63 -5.27
N ALA A 303 8.37 -5.36 -5.21
CA ALA A 303 9.44 -4.89 -4.33
C ALA A 303 9.19 -3.45 -3.88
N VAL A 304 9.82 -3.06 -2.78
CA VAL A 304 9.75 -1.71 -2.20
C VAL A 304 11.14 -1.09 -2.18
N VAL A 305 11.24 0.18 -2.54
CA VAL A 305 12.42 1.02 -2.27
C VAL A 305 11.98 2.18 -1.38
N ASN A 306 12.52 2.25 -0.17
CA ASN A 306 12.29 3.31 0.79
C ASN A 306 13.04 4.59 0.41
N TRP A 307 12.63 5.73 0.98
CA TRP A 307 13.15 7.06 0.60
C TRP A 307 14.68 7.19 0.72
N ASP A 308 15.29 6.46 1.65
CA ASP A 308 16.72 6.44 1.94
C ASP A 308 17.50 5.43 1.07
N GLY A 309 16.83 4.72 0.17
CA GLY A 309 17.39 3.68 -0.69
C GLY A 309 17.34 2.26 -0.12
N GLY A 310 16.76 2.06 1.07
CA GLY A 310 16.53 0.73 1.62
C GLY A 310 15.60 -0.10 0.74
N TYR A 311 15.95 -1.35 0.45
CA TYR A 311 15.21 -2.23 -0.44
C TYR A 311 14.49 -3.31 0.37
N ALA A 312 13.16 -3.24 0.47
CA ALA A 312 12.36 -4.21 1.23
C ALA A 312 11.53 -5.11 0.30
N PRO A 313 11.17 -6.33 0.74
CA PRO A 313 10.31 -7.23 -0.04
C PRO A 313 8.82 -6.83 0.00
N CYS A 314 8.42 -5.99 0.94
CA CYS A 314 7.03 -5.60 1.19
C CYS A 314 6.98 -4.32 2.03
N CYS A 315 5.94 -3.51 1.84
CA CYS A 315 5.74 -2.26 2.59
C CYS A 315 5.46 -2.46 4.09
N TYR A 316 5.07 -3.66 4.51
CA TYR A 316 4.86 -4.00 5.92
C TYR A 316 6.17 -4.20 6.70
N LEU A 317 7.31 -4.35 6.03
CA LEU A 317 8.61 -4.38 6.68
C LEU A 317 9.19 -2.96 6.62
N THR A 318 8.81 -2.14 7.59
CA THR A 318 9.08 -0.69 7.61
C THR A 318 10.48 -0.34 8.08
N ASP A 319 11.07 -1.22 8.87
CA ASP A 319 12.31 -0.93 9.58
C ASP A 319 13.52 -1.18 8.70
N ALA A 320 14.54 -0.32 8.84
CA ALA A 320 15.77 -0.46 8.07
C ALA A 320 16.50 -1.79 8.31
N SER A 321 16.31 -2.40 9.50
CA SER A 321 16.86 -3.72 9.83
C SER A 321 16.21 -4.87 9.05
N ASP A 322 15.02 -4.66 8.50
CA ASP A 322 14.31 -5.66 7.69
C ASP A 322 14.57 -5.50 6.17
N ASP A 323 15.34 -4.48 5.77
CA ASP A 323 15.71 -4.27 4.37
C ASP A 323 16.55 -5.47 3.85
N PHE A 324 16.21 -5.92 2.66
CA PHE A 324 16.92 -7.01 1.98
C PHE A 324 18.19 -6.52 1.29
N GLY A 325 18.42 -5.21 1.21
CA GLY A 325 19.61 -4.59 0.64
C GLY A 325 19.42 -3.09 0.49
N SER A 326 20.30 -2.43 -0.27
CA SER A 326 20.21 -1.00 -0.52
C SER A 326 20.54 -0.70 -1.98
N VAL A 327 19.71 0.11 -2.64
CA VAL A 327 19.97 0.54 -4.03
C VAL A 327 21.13 1.54 -4.12
N LYS A 328 21.65 2.01 -2.98
CA LYS A 328 22.86 2.84 -2.90
C LYS A 328 24.14 2.02 -3.07
N SER A 329 24.12 0.75 -2.68
CA SER A 329 25.29 -0.14 -2.75
C SER A 329 25.21 -1.16 -3.88
N ASP A 330 24.00 -1.61 -4.22
CA ASP A 330 23.78 -2.74 -5.12
C ASP A 330 22.75 -2.44 -6.20
N SER A 331 22.90 -3.13 -7.34
CA SER A 331 21.86 -3.09 -8.37
C SER A 331 20.59 -3.81 -7.91
N VAL A 332 19.43 -3.36 -8.39
CA VAL A 332 18.14 -4.01 -8.20
C VAL A 332 18.21 -5.50 -8.54
N LYS A 333 18.89 -5.84 -9.64
CA LYS A 333 19.05 -7.22 -10.11
C LYS A 333 19.83 -8.09 -9.13
N THR A 334 20.85 -7.52 -8.49
CA THR A 334 21.67 -8.19 -7.47
C THR A 334 20.81 -8.48 -6.24
N ILE A 335 20.09 -7.47 -5.73
CA ILE A 335 19.26 -7.61 -4.53
C ILE A 335 18.16 -8.66 -4.73
N TRP A 336 17.46 -8.64 -5.88
CA TRP A 336 16.30 -9.50 -6.16
C TRP A 336 16.53 -11.02 -6.06
N ASN A 337 17.78 -11.48 -6.05
CA ASN A 337 18.17 -12.88 -5.89
C ASN A 337 19.30 -13.08 -4.86
N ASN A 338 19.50 -12.14 -3.95
CA ASN A 338 20.47 -12.30 -2.86
C ASN A 338 19.97 -13.31 -1.79
N ASN A 339 20.77 -13.51 -0.74
CA ASN A 339 20.46 -14.48 0.30
C ASN A 339 19.17 -14.14 1.07
N HIS A 340 18.82 -12.87 1.26
CA HIS A 340 17.56 -12.48 1.90
C HIS A 340 16.35 -12.93 1.07
N TYR A 341 16.32 -12.64 -0.23
CA TYR A 341 15.24 -13.08 -1.12
C TYR A 341 15.14 -14.60 -1.24
N LEU A 342 16.30 -15.27 -1.40
CA LEU A 342 16.34 -16.73 -1.48
C LEU A 342 15.78 -17.36 -0.21
N SER A 343 16.08 -16.80 0.95
CA SER A 343 15.60 -17.28 2.24
C SER A 343 14.12 -17.05 2.41
N ALA A 344 13.63 -15.82 2.16
CA ALA A 344 12.21 -15.49 2.21
C ALA A 344 11.36 -16.40 1.30
N ARG A 345 11.80 -16.67 0.06
CA ARG A 345 11.09 -17.58 -0.86
C ARG A 345 11.16 -19.05 -0.43
N ARG A 346 12.23 -19.46 0.27
CA ARG A 346 12.39 -20.82 0.83
C ARG A 346 11.53 -21.05 2.06
N LEU A 347 11.07 -20.01 2.76
CA LEU A 347 10.10 -20.14 3.86
C LEU A 347 8.85 -20.91 3.43
N PHE A 348 8.42 -20.75 2.18
CA PHE A 348 7.23 -21.41 1.64
C PHE A 348 7.52 -22.78 1.00
N LYS A 349 8.68 -23.39 1.31
CA LYS A 349 9.04 -24.76 0.90
C LYS A 349 9.06 -25.71 2.10
N LYS A 350 8.90 -27.01 1.84
CA LYS A 350 9.17 -28.04 2.86
C LYS A 350 10.66 -28.09 3.19
N GLY A 351 10.98 -28.35 4.45
CA GLY A 351 12.37 -28.47 4.94
C GLY A 351 12.68 -27.51 6.09
N PRO A 352 13.94 -27.51 6.57
CA PRO A 352 14.37 -26.66 7.68
C PRO A 352 14.21 -25.17 7.35
N LEU A 353 14.20 -24.34 8.39
CA LEU A 353 14.28 -22.90 8.22
C LEU A 353 15.59 -22.51 7.52
N PRO A 354 15.58 -21.50 6.63
CA PRO A 354 16.80 -20.91 6.11
C PRO A 354 17.67 -20.35 7.24
N GLU A 355 18.99 -20.45 7.12
CA GLU A 355 19.93 -19.89 8.10
C GLU A 355 19.79 -18.36 8.22
N GLN A 356 19.68 -17.69 7.08
CA GLN A 356 19.51 -16.24 7.01
C GLN A 356 18.12 -15.85 7.57
N GLN A 357 18.14 -15.16 8.69
CA GLN A 357 16.94 -14.55 9.28
C GLN A 357 16.50 -13.35 8.44
N VAL A 358 15.19 -13.22 8.26
CA VAL A 358 14.54 -12.13 7.51
C VAL A 358 13.21 -11.78 8.20
N GLY A 359 12.79 -10.52 8.17
CA GLY A 359 11.52 -10.08 8.77
C GLY A 359 10.27 -10.81 8.24
N CYS A 360 10.38 -11.52 7.11
CA CYS A 360 9.30 -12.40 6.61
C CYS A 360 8.96 -13.56 7.57
N LEU A 361 9.85 -13.94 8.49
CA LEU A 361 9.66 -15.04 9.44
C LEU A 361 8.58 -14.76 10.49
N THR A 362 8.36 -13.50 10.83
CA THR A 362 7.34 -13.08 11.81
C THR A 362 6.10 -12.51 11.14
N CYS A 363 6.09 -12.47 9.81
CA CYS A 363 4.96 -11.96 9.04
C CYS A 363 3.76 -12.93 9.10
N SER A 364 2.58 -12.39 9.37
CA SER A 364 1.28 -13.10 9.33
C SER A 364 1.07 -13.97 8.08
N VAL A 365 1.61 -13.59 6.91
CA VAL A 365 1.47 -14.37 5.67
C VAL A 365 2.24 -15.69 5.76
N TYR A 366 3.44 -15.67 6.33
CA TYR A 366 4.21 -16.87 6.53
C TYR A 366 3.65 -17.69 7.69
N LEU A 367 3.34 -17.06 8.82
CA LEU A 367 2.78 -17.74 10.01
C LEU A 367 1.46 -18.45 9.69
N GLY A 368 0.60 -17.86 8.85
CA GLY A 368 -0.63 -18.49 8.37
C GLY A 368 -0.46 -19.48 7.21
N SER A 369 0.78 -19.81 6.80
CA SER A 369 1.04 -20.70 5.67
C SER A 369 1.14 -22.16 6.08
N LYS A 370 0.81 -23.08 5.16
CA LYS A 370 0.98 -24.53 5.37
C LYS A 370 2.43 -24.90 5.69
N ALA A 371 3.39 -24.14 5.17
CA ALA A 371 4.81 -24.37 5.42
C ALA A 371 5.21 -24.04 6.86
N ALA A 372 4.60 -23.02 7.48
CA ALA A 372 4.79 -22.75 8.91
C ALA A 372 4.16 -23.85 9.77
N THR A 373 2.89 -24.18 9.52
CA THR A 373 2.17 -25.24 10.26
C THR A 373 2.90 -26.59 10.20
N GLN A 374 3.40 -26.99 9.02
CA GLN A 374 4.15 -28.24 8.87
C GLN A 374 5.48 -28.24 9.65
N ARG A 375 6.12 -27.09 9.83
CA ARG A 375 7.34 -26.98 10.63
C ARG A 375 7.05 -27.03 12.12
N GLU A 376 6.02 -26.33 12.57
CA GLU A 376 5.58 -26.40 13.97
C GLU A 376 5.22 -27.83 14.39
N LEU A 377 4.53 -28.56 13.50
CA LEU A 377 4.22 -29.98 13.71
C LEU A 377 5.46 -30.88 13.73
N ALA A 378 6.51 -30.52 12.96
CA ALA A 378 7.74 -31.31 12.88
C ALA A 378 8.73 -31.04 14.02
N ASP A 379 8.76 -29.81 14.54
CA ASP A 379 9.54 -29.42 15.72
C ASP A 379 8.83 -28.30 16.49
N PRO A 380 8.11 -28.63 17.58
CA PRO A 380 7.42 -27.64 18.41
C PRO A 380 8.36 -26.60 19.05
N ARG A 381 9.68 -26.88 19.12
CA ARG A 381 10.67 -25.89 19.61
C ARG A 381 11.08 -24.90 18.52
N ALA A 382 10.90 -25.23 17.25
CA ALA A 382 11.06 -24.29 16.13
C ALA A 382 9.87 -23.32 15.99
N ALA A 383 8.75 -23.60 16.67
CA ALA A 383 7.59 -22.71 16.80
C ALA A 383 7.87 -21.49 17.69
N ALA A 384 8.95 -21.50 18.47
CA ALA A 384 9.53 -20.28 19.03
C ALA A 384 10.22 -19.52 17.88
N ALA A 385 9.40 -18.99 16.95
CA ALA A 385 9.83 -17.82 16.19
C ALA A 385 10.38 -16.81 17.21
N PRO A 386 11.47 -16.10 16.91
CA PRO A 386 11.92 -15.04 17.81
C PRO A 386 10.70 -14.17 18.10
N THR A 387 10.31 -14.11 19.38
CA THR A 387 9.40 -13.07 19.86
C THR A 387 9.91 -11.79 19.23
N PRO A 388 9.08 -10.99 18.55
CA PRO A 388 9.55 -9.77 17.90
C PRO A 388 10.42 -9.05 18.91
N SER A 389 11.71 -8.93 18.60
CA SER A 389 12.68 -8.30 19.49
C SER A 389 12.29 -6.83 19.54
N ASN A 390 11.45 -6.53 20.52
CA ASN A 390 11.02 -5.23 21.00
C ASN A 390 11.05 -4.07 19.99
N GLY A 391 9.88 -3.82 19.39
CA GLY A 391 9.42 -2.48 19.03
C GLY A 391 8.14 -2.06 19.75
N PHE A 392 7.53 -2.93 20.58
CA PHE A 392 6.35 -2.60 21.37
C PHE A 392 6.73 -2.37 22.84
N HIS A 393 7.39 -1.24 23.11
CA HIS A 393 7.41 -0.66 24.44
C HIS A 393 6.33 0.43 24.51
N PRO A 394 5.26 0.26 25.31
CA PRO A 394 4.42 1.39 25.70
C PRO A 394 5.20 2.18 26.75
N GLN A 395 6.20 2.95 26.33
CA GLN A 395 6.77 4.02 27.15
C GLN A 395 6.55 5.32 26.40
N GLY A 396 5.67 6.16 26.93
CA GLY A 396 5.42 7.50 26.41
C GLY A 396 3.97 7.86 26.10
N MET A 397 2.97 7.25 26.75
CA MET A 397 1.73 7.99 27.03
C MET A 397 1.96 8.74 28.34
N SER A 398 2.56 9.92 28.27
CA SER A 398 2.34 10.91 29.32
C SER A 398 0.84 11.21 29.28
N THR A 399 0.14 10.82 30.34
CA THR A 399 -1.20 11.34 30.66
C THR A 399 -1.19 12.86 30.46
N PRO A 400 -2.17 13.46 29.76
CA PRO A 400 -2.32 14.91 29.81
C PRO A 400 -2.55 15.27 31.27
N ASP A 401 -1.72 16.17 31.78
CA ASP A 401 -1.86 16.76 33.10
C ASP A 401 -3.32 17.13 33.32
N THR A 402 -3.86 16.64 34.43
CA THR A 402 -5.09 17.12 35.03
C THR A 402 -5.00 18.64 35.11
N VAL A 403 -5.84 19.31 34.32
CA VAL A 403 -6.12 20.74 34.45
C VAL A 403 -6.49 20.99 35.92
N PRO A 404 -5.76 21.85 36.67
CA PRO A 404 -6.18 22.21 38.01
C PRO A 404 -7.47 23.01 37.89
N GLU A 405 -8.51 22.48 38.54
CA GLU A 405 -9.79 23.10 38.75
C GLU A 405 -9.57 24.48 39.38
N ALA A 406 -9.99 25.53 38.67
CA ALA A 406 -10.06 26.87 39.21
C ALA A 406 -11.10 26.88 40.34
N ALA A 407 -10.63 26.95 41.59
CA ALA A 407 -11.46 27.19 42.75
C ALA A 407 -10.98 28.45 43.48
N ARG A 408 -11.75 29.52 43.24
CA ARG A 408 -12.18 30.54 44.21
C ARG A 408 -11.12 31.43 44.85
N ASN A 409 -11.15 32.68 44.41
CA ASN A 409 -10.99 33.84 45.29
C ASN A 409 -11.86 33.64 46.53
N ASP A 410 -11.23 33.67 47.71
CA ASP A 410 -11.79 34.32 48.89
C ASP A 410 -10.66 35.07 49.60
N SER A 411 -11.04 36.22 50.10
CA SER A 411 -10.31 37.26 50.82
C SER A 411 -9.59 36.78 52.08
N ASP A 412 -8.45 37.39 52.40
CA ASP A 412 -8.27 38.26 53.59
C ASP A 412 -6.77 38.46 53.92
N ASP A 413 -6.47 39.69 54.33
CA ASP A 413 -5.24 40.30 54.88
C ASP A 413 -4.02 40.60 53.99
#